data_AF-A0A2S9E328-F1
#
_entry.id   AF-A0A2S9E328-F1
#
_cell.length_a   1.000
_cell.length_b   1.000
_cell.length_c   1.000
_cell.angle_alpha   90.00
_cell.angle_beta   90.00
_cell.angle_gamma   90.00
#
_symmetry.space_group_name_H-M   'P 1'
#
loop_
_entity.id
_entity.type
_entity.pdbx_description
1 polymer ?
#
loop_
_entity_poly.entity_id
_entity_poly.type
_entity_poly.pdbx_seq_one_letter_code
_entity_poly.pdbx_strand_id
1 'polypeptide(L)'
;MPGILVAKWTVEREQAMRVLIMSFGTRGDIQPHAALAGELARSGHDVDLAVPEGFADLVPDSGGGSITHYPCGSEMLRLLREVLPELRGPRDALKTLGIMTSAMRELNAECWAAAQSSRPDIVVYHPKC
;
A
#
# COMPACT_ATOMS: atom_id res chain seq x y z
N MET A 1 33.94 -7.33 -45.52
CA MET A 1 32.66 -6.79 -44.98
C MET A 1 32.64 -7.09 -43.49
N PRO A 2 32.58 -6.08 -42.60
CA PRO A 2 32.57 -6.32 -41.16
C PRO A 2 31.18 -6.80 -40.72
N GLY A 3 31.15 -7.88 -39.95
CA GLY A 3 29.93 -8.49 -39.41
C GLY A 3 29.24 -7.60 -38.39
N ILE A 4 27.92 -7.52 -38.46
CA ILE A 4 27.06 -6.87 -37.48
C ILE A 4 27.17 -7.63 -36.16
N LEU A 5 27.68 -6.94 -35.13
CA LEU A 5 27.59 -7.40 -33.74
C LEU A 5 26.17 -7.11 -33.25
N VAL A 6 25.33 -8.13 -33.12
CA VAL A 6 24.06 -8.02 -32.41
C VAL A 6 24.36 -8.10 -30.92
N ALA A 7 24.42 -6.96 -30.23
CA ALA A 7 24.52 -6.92 -28.79
C ALA A 7 23.26 -7.57 -28.19
N LYS A 8 23.42 -8.77 -27.64
CA LYS A 8 22.38 -9.47 -26.90
C LYS A 8 22.33 -8.82 -25.52
N TRP A 9 21.40 -7.89 -25.32
CA TRP A 9 21.07 -7.39 -23.99
C TRP A 9 20.37 -8.51 -23.23
N THR A 10 21.13 -9.26 -22.44
CA THR A 10 20.55 -10.12 -21.42
C THR A 10 20.03 -9.18 -20.34
N VAL A 11 18.71 -8.99 -20.28
CA VAL A 11 18.08 -8.48 -19.05
C VAL A 11 18.37 -9.57 -18.02
N GLU A 12 19.34 -9.34 -17.13
CA GLU A 12 19.45 -10.15 -15.92
C GLU A 12 18.07 -10.12 -15.27
N ARG A 13 17.45 -11.28 -15.01
CA ARG A 13 16.19 -11.31 -14.26
C ARG A 13 16.42 -10.48 -13.02
N GLU A 14 15.62 -9.43 -12.83
CA GLU A 14 15.69 -8.59 -11.64
C GLU A 14 15.67 -9.51 -10.42
N GLN A 15 16.62 -9.28 -9.51
CA GLN A 15 16.74 -10.02 -8.26
C GLN A 15 15.37 -10.05 -7.56
N ALA A 16 15.04 -11.14 -6.86
CA ALA A 16 13.86 -11.15 -6.01
C ALA A 16 13.97 -9.98 -5.02
N MET A 17 12.92 -9.17 -4.92
CA MET A 17 12.89 -7.93 -4.12
C MET A 17 11.80 -8.03 -3.07
N ARG A 18 11.94 -7.24 -2.02
CA ARG A 18 10.87 -6.96 -1.08
C ARG A 18 10.23 -5.61 -1.40
N VAL A 19 8.95 -5.64 -1.77
CA VAL A 19 8.18 -4.46 -2.15
C VAL A 19 7.13 -4.18 -1.09
N LEU A 20 7.18 -2.98 -0.48
CA LEU A 20 6.14 -2.50 0.41
C LEU A 20 5.17 -1.62 -0.38
N ILE A 21 3.90 -1.99 -0.43
CA ILE A 21 2.84 -1.22 -1.08
C ILE A 21 1.92 -0.65 -0.02
N MET A 22 1.74 0.66 0.01
CA MET A 22 1.02 1.37 1.05
C MET A 22 -0.11 2.21 0.44
N SER A 23 -1.33 1.98 0.89
CA SER A 23 -2.49 2.73 0.44
C SER A 23 -3.62 2.65 1.47
N PHE A 24 -4.27 3.76 1.77
CA PHE A 24 -5.57 3.76 2.45
C PHE A 24 -6.64 4.42 1.59
N GLY A 25 -7.89 4.01 1.75
CA GLY A 25 -9.00 4.61 1.03
C GLY A 25 -10.17 3.67 0.80
N THR A 26 -10.94 3.95 -0.23
CA THR A 26 -12.06 3.11 -0.65
C THR A 26 -11.58 1.87 -1.40
N ARG A 27 -12.51 0.95 -1.71
CA ARG A 27 -12.20 -0.25 -2.49
C ARG A 27 -11.51 0.09 -3.82
N GLY A 28 -11.91 1.19 -4.46
CA GLY A 28 -11.31 1.66 -5.71
C GLY A 28 -9.86 2.14 -5.55
N ASP A 29 -9.49 2.62 -4.36
CA ASP A 29 -8.10 2.97 -4.04
C ASP A 29 -7.25 1.72 -3.75
N ILE A 30 -7.85 0.67 -3.15
CA ILE A 30 -7.11 -0.54 -2.72
C ILE A 30 -6.95 -1.57 -3.83
N GLN A 31 -7.99 -1.81 -4.63
CA GLN A 31 -7.99 -2.89 -5.62
C GLN A 31 -6.84 -2.83 -6.64
N PRO A 32 -6.43 -1.66 -7.18
CA PRO A 32 -5.27 -1.59 -8.08
C PRO A 32 -3.96 -2.01 -7.41
N HIS A 33 -3.78 -1.68 -6.12
CA HIS A 33 -2.59 -2.02 -5.35
C HIS A 33 -2.55 -3.52 -5.02
N ALA A 34 -3.71 -4.11 -4.69
CA ALA A 34 -3.83 -5.55 -4.52
C ALA A 34 -3.53 -6.32 -5.83
N ALA A 35 -4.03 -5.83 -6.97
CA ALA A 35 -3.70 -6.41 -8.28
C ALA A 35 -2.19 -6.34 -8.58
N LEU A 36 -1.56 -5.20 -8.31
CA LEU A 36 -0.11 -5.02 -8.44
C LEU A 36 0.66 -5.98 -7.52
N ALA A 37 0.24 -6.13 -6.26
CA ALA A 37 0.83 -7.08 -5.31
C ALA A 37 0.80 -8.52 -5.86
N GLY A 38 -0.33 -8.93 -6.43
CA GLY A 38 -0.49 -10.24 -7.05
C GLY A 38 0.46 -10.48 -8.24
N GLU A 39 0.62 -9.49 -9.12
CA GLU A 39 1.55 -9.59 -10.26
C GLU A 39 3.01 -9.65 -9.81
N LEU A 40 3.40 -8.84 -8.83
CA LEU A 40 4.76 -8.84 -8.26
C LEU A 40 5.07 -10.17 -7.58
N ALA A 41 4.15 -10.70 -6.78
CA ALA A 41 4.30 -12.00 -6.15
C ALA A 41 4.38 -13.12 -7.19
N ARG A 42 3.56 -13.10 -8.25
CA ARG A 42 3.66 -14.08 -9.35
C ARG A 42 4.98 -13.98 -10.12
N SER A 43 5.61 -12.80 -10.15
CA SER A 43 6.91 -12.59 -10.76
C SER A 43 8.08 -13.06 -9.88
N GLY A 44 7.81 -13.43 -8.61
CA GLY A 44 8.79 -13.97 -7.67
C GLY A 44 9.31 -12.97 -6.64
N HIS A 45 8.66 -11.82 -6.49
CA HIS A 45 8.99 -10.84 -5.44
C HIS A 45 8.20 -11.12 -4.15
N ASP A 46 8.74 -10.71 -3.01
CA ASP A 46 8.01 -10.65 -1.75
C ASP A 46 7.28 -9.32 -1.67
N VAL A 47 5.99 -9.34 -1.34
CA VAL A 47 5.18 -8.13 -1.24
C VAL A 47 4.59 -7.99 0.14
N ASP A 48 4.79 -6.83 0.76
CA ASP A 48 4.10 -6.43 1.97
C ASP A 48 3.03 -5.40 1.57
N LEU A 49 1.75 -5.73 1.76
CA LEU A 49 0.61 -4.89 1.36
C LEU A 49 0.03 -4.22 2.61
N ALA A 50 0.35 -2.95 2.81
CA ALA A 50 -0.10 -2.12 3.92
C ALA A 50 -1.40 -1.36 3.57
N VAL A 51 -2.54 -1.93 3.93
CA VAL A 51 -3.89 -1.41 3.59
C VAL A 51 -4.87 -1.62 4.76
N PRO A 52 -6.02 -0.92 4.79
CA PRO A 52 -6.99 -1.06 5.88
C PRO A 52 -7.46 -2.51 6.09
N GLU A 53 -7.66 -2.89 7.35
CA GLU A 53 -7.99 -4.26 7.78
C GLU A 53 -9.16 -4.87 7.01
N GLY A 54 -10.20 -4.06 6.76
CA GLY A 54 -11.41 -4.48 6.06
C GLY A 54 -11.22 -4.85 4.58
N PHE A 55 -10.00 -4.84 4.06
CA PHE A 55 -9.64 -5.25 2.70
C PHE A 55 -8.69 -6.45 2.66
N ALA A 56 -8.52 -7.19 3.76
CA ALA A 56 -7.75 -8.43 3.77
C ALA A 56 -8.28 -9.46 2.74
N ASP A 57 -9.57 -9.41 2.39
CA ASP A 57 -10.19 -10.22 1.34
C ASP A 57 -9.70 -9.90 -0.08
N LEU A 58 -9.10 -8.73 -0.28
CA LEU A 58 -8.53 -8.33 -1.57
C LEU A 58 -7.10 -8.84 -1.76
N VAL A 59 -6.46 -9.37 -0.73
CA VAL A 59 -5.11 -9.93 -0.82
C VAL A 59 -5.17 -11.16 -1.74
N PRO A 60 -4.50 -11.13 -2.90
CA PRO A 60 -4.59 -12.24 -3.84
C PRO A 60 -3.73 -13.43 -3.37
N ASP A 61 -4.03 -14.61 -3.90
CA ASP A 61 -3.18 -15.78 -3.69
C ASP A 61 -1.76 -15.50 -4.20
N SER A 62 -0.78 -15.79 -3.36
CA SER A 62 0.63 -15.64 -3.71
C SER A 62 1.04 -16.72 -4.71
N GLY A 63 1.61 -16.33 -5.84
CA GLY A 63 2.17 -17.24 -6.84
C GLY A 63 3.54 -17.78 -6.44
N GLY A 64 4.58 -17.44 -7.22
CA GLY A 64 5.95 -17.87 -6.94
C GLY A 64 6.64 -17.16 -5.77
N GLY A 65 6.18 -15.97 -5.39
CA GLY A 65 6.64 -15.19 -4.23
C GLY A 65 5.64 -15.20 -3.08
N SER A 66 5.72 -14.23 -2.17
CA SER A 66 4.84 -14.11 -1.00
C SER A 66 4.07 -12.79 -0.95
N ILE A 67 2.91 -12.79 -0.29
CA ILE A 67 2.17 -11.55 0.03
C ILE A 67 1.81 -11.57 1.51
N THR A 68 2.26 -10.54 2.25
CA THR A 68 1.92 -10.33 3.66
C THR A 68 1.07 -9.08 3.80
N HIS A 69 -0.09 -9.19 4.43
CA HIS A 69 -0.94 -8.03 4.72
C HIS A 69 -0.51 -7.34 6.01
N TYR A 70 -0.39 -6.00 5.95
CA TYR A 70 -0.15 -5.13 7.09
C TYR A 70 -1.36 -4.22 7.28
N PRO A 71 -2.06 -4.27 8.42
CA PRO A 71 -3.19 -3.38 8.67
C PRO A 71 -2.69 -1.93 8.80
N CYS A 72 -3.21 -1.02 7.96
CA CYS A 72 -2.86 0.41 7.99
C CYS A 72 -4.05 1.28 7.58
N GLY A 73 -4.33 2.35 8.33
CA GLY A 73 -5.29 3.39 7.97
C GLY A 73 -6.76 3.05 8.20
N SER A 74 -7.06 1.99 8.96
CA SER A 74 -8.44 1.56 9.25
C SER A 74 -9.25 2.64 9.96
N GLU A 75 -8.69 3.27 10.99
CA GLU A 75 -9.39 4.33 11.74
C GLU A 75 -9.56 5.60 10.89
N MET A 76 -8.52 6.01 10.16
CA MET A 76 -8.62 7.14 9.24
C MET A 76 -9.71 6.92 8.19
N LEU A 77 -9.79 5.72 7.61
CA LEU A 77 -10.82 5.34 6.66
C LEU A 77 -12.23 5.37 7.29
N ARG A 78 -12.36 4.83 8.51
CA ARG A 78 -13.63 4.82 9.25
C ARG A 78 -14.13 6.24 9.47
N LEU A 79 -13.28 7.14 9.94
CA LEU A 79 -13.63 8.53 10.17
C LEU A 79 -14.02 9.27 8.89
N LEU A 80 -13.30 9.04 7.78
CA LEU A 80 -13.65 9.60 6.47
C LEU A 80 -15.03 9.16 5.99
N ARG A 81 -15.44 7.93 6.32
CA ARG A 81 -16.73 7.35 5.90
C ARG A 81 -17.89 7.70 6.82
N GLU A 82 -17.65 7.70 8.12
CA GLU A 82 -18.72 7.77 9.12
C GLU A 82 -18.83 9.16 9.74
N VAL A 83 -17.71 9.85 9.99
CA VAL A 83 -17.70 11.10 10.76
C VAL A 83 -17.73 12.32 9.85
N LEU A 84 -16.95 12.33 8.77
CA LEU A 84 -16.88 13.48 7.87
C LEU A 84 -18.24 13.83 7.22
N PRO A 85 -19.08 12.88 6.80
CA PRO A 85 -20.39 13.20 6.22
C PRO A 85 -21.41 13.75 7.21
N GLU A 86 -21.23 13.51 8.52
CA GLU A 86 -22.16 13.92 9.57
C GLU A 86 -21.90 15.34 10.10
N LEU A 87 -20.87 16.03 9.60
CA LEU A 87 -20.48 17.37 10.04
C LEU A 87 -21.60 18.40 9.91
N ARG A 88 -22.02 19.00 11.03
CA ARG A 88 -23.04 20.06 11.08
C ARG A 88 -22.48 21.33 11.71
N GLY A 89 -21.67 22.05 10.92
CA GLY A 89 -21.25 23.42 11.22
C GLY A 89 -19.92 23.55 11.98
N PRO A 90 -19.57 24.78 12.43
CA PRO A 90 -18.19 25.11 12.81
C PRO A 90 -17.65 24.40 14.05
N ARG A 91 -18.50 24.12 15.05
CA ARG A 91 -18.07 23.41 16.27
C ARG A 91 -17.71 21.96 16.00
N ASP A 92 -18.53 21.27 15.22
CA ASP A 92 -18.30 19.89 14.81
C ASP A 92 -17.04 19.78 13.95
N ALA A 93 -16.79 20.76 13.08
CA ALA A 93 -15.58 20.84 12.28
C ALA A 93 -14.31 20.95 13.14
N LEU A 94 -14.32 21.80 14.18
CA LEU A 94 -13.16 21.95 15.08
C LEU A 94 -12.87 20.66 15.87
N LYS A 95 -13.92 20.02 16.38
CA LYS A 95 -13.78 18.71 17.06
C LYS A 95 -13.24 17.65 16.10
N THR A 96 -13.78 17.60 14.88
CA THR A 96 -13.40 16.62 13.86
C THR A 96 -11.96 16.82 13.39
N LEU A 97 -11.46 18.06 13.33
CA LEU A 97 -10.07 18.34 13.02
C LEU A 97 -9.10 17.68 14.01
N GLY A 98 -9.41 17.72 15.31
CA GLY A 98 -8.61 17.05 16.33
C GLY A 98 -8.60 15.53 16.15
N ILE A 99 -9.76 14.94 15.88
CA ILE A 99 -9.92 13.50 15.64
C ILE A 99 -9.16 13.08 14.36
N MET A 100 -9.31 13.83 13.27
CA MET A 100 -8.58 13.63 12.01
C MET A 100 -7.07 13.72 12.20
N THR A 101 -6.60 14.69 12.98
CA THR A 101 -5.16 14.83 13.28
C THR A 101 -4.64 13.61 14.02
N SER A 102 -5.40 13.09 14.98
CA SER A 102 -5.02 11.87 15.72
C SER A 102 -4.97 10.66 14.80
N ALA A 103 -6.01 10.45 13.98
CA ALA A 103 -6.08 9.33 13.05
C ALA A 103 -5.02 9.39 11.95
N MET A 104 -4.64 10.59 11.49
CA MET A 104 -3.53 10.77 10.56
C MET A 104 -2.19 10.39 11.21
N ARG A 105 -1.98 10.73 12.49
CA ARG A 105 -0.77 10.31 13.22
C ARG A 105 -0.73 8.80 13.41
N GLU A 106 -1.86 8.19 13.71
CA GLU A 106 -1.99 6.74 13.84
C GLU A 106 -1.69 6.03 12.52
N LEU A 107 -2.32 6.45 11.42
CA LEU A 107 -2.00 5.99 10.07
C LEU A 107 -0.50 6.09 9.78
N ASN A 108 0.12 7.24 10.03
CA ASN A 108 1.56 7.42 9.79
C ASN A 108 2.42 6.49 10.65
N ALA A 109 2.00 6.23 11.91
CA ALA A 109 2.70 5.33 12.80
C ALA A 109 2.58 3.86 12.35
N GLU A 110 1.40 3.43 11.89
CA GLU A 110 1.16 2.10 11.31
C GLU A 110 1.99 1.89 10.04
N CYS A 111 1.94 2.87 9.13
CA CYS A 111 2.74 2.92 7.92
C CYS A 111 4.25 2.79 8.23
N TRP A 112 4.73 3.55 9.23
CA TRP A 112 6.12 3.51 9.67
C TRP A 112 6.50 2.17 10.32
N ALA A 113 5.60 1.56 11.08
CA ALA A 113 5.81 0.23 11.65
C ALA A 113 5.91 -0.83 10.56
N ALA A 114 5.02 -0.80 9.56
CA ALA A 114 5.06 -1.70 8.40
C ALA A 114 6.39 -1.56 7.64
N ALA A 115 6.87 -0.33 7.40
CA ALA A 115 8.16 -0.07 6.75
C ALA A 115 9.35 -0.65 7.54
N GLN A 116 9.37 -0.47 8.86
CA GLN A 116 10.44 -1.01 9.70
C GLN A 116 10.44 -2.53 9.77
N SER A 117 9.26 -3.15 9.83
CA SER A 117 9.10 -4.61 9.85
C SER A 117 9.44 -5.25 8.51
N SER A 118 8.99 -4.65 7.42
CA SER A 118 9.23 -5.13 6.05
C SER A 118 10.70 -5.03 5.66
N ARG A 119 11.38 -3.92 6.00
CA ARG A 119 12.70 -3.58 5.43
C ARG A 119 12.71 -3.70 3.90
N PRO A 120 11.82 -2.96 3.21
CA PRO A 120 11.64 -3.11 1.78
C PRO A 120 12.82 -2.53 0.99
N ASP A 121 13.06 -3.10 -0.18
CA ASP A 121 13.96 -2.53 -1.18
C ASP A 121 13.30 -1.35 -1.90
N ILE A 122 11.97 -1.42 -2.11
CA ILE A 122 11.16 -0.40 -2.77
C ILE A 122 9.85 -0.18 -2.00
N VAL A 123 9.47 1.09 -1.86
CA VAL A 123 8.15 1.50 -1.34
C VAL A 123 7.32 2.09 -2.47
N VAL A 124 6.14 1.53 -2.68
CA VAL A 124 5.09 2.08 -3.56
C VAL A 124 4.01 2.68 -2.66
N TYR A 125 3.81 3.99 -2.75
CA TYR A 125 2.81 4.69 -1.93
C TYR A 125 2.00 5.67 -2.79
N HIS A 126 0.75 5.91 -2.40
CA HIS A 126 -0.02 7.01 -2.96
C HIS A 126 0.22 8.30 -2.15
N PRO A 127 0.08 9.51 -2.73
CA PRO A 127 0.38 10.76 -2.02
C PRO A 127 -0.65 11.16 -0.96
N LYS A 128 -1.71 10.37 -0.76
CA LYS A 128 -2.59 10.57 0.41
C LYS A 128 -1.99 9.90 1.66
N CYS A 129 -1.10 8.91 1.51
CA CYS A 129 -0.31 8.23 2.53
C CYS A 129 0.95 9.04 2.89
#